data_AF-A0A8C0XWG1-F1
#
_entry.id   AF-A0A8C0XWG1-F1
#
_cell.length_a   1.000
_cell.length_b   1.000
_cell.length_c   1.000
_cell.angle_alpha   90.00
_cell.angle_beta   90.00
_cell.angle_gamma   90.00
#
_symmetry.space_group_name_H-M   'P 1'
#
loop_
_entity.id
_entity.type
_entity.pdbx_description
1 polymer ?
#
loop_
_entity_poly.entity_id
_entity_poly.type
_entity_poly.pdbx_seq_one_letter_code
_entity_poly.pdbx_strand_id
1 'polypeptide(L)'
;LFTKFLFSRFEEIKERLSSLLENQISHFRYCFPFGRPEGALKATLSLLERVLMKDIATPIPAEEVKKVVRKCLEKAALINYTRLTEYAKIEETMNQATPARKLEEVLHLAELCIEVLQQNEEHHAEAFAWWPDLLAEHAEKFWALFTVDMDTALEAQPQDSWDSFPLFQLLNNFLRNDTLLCNGKFHKHLQEIFVPMVVRYVDLMESSIAQSIHRGFEQETWQPVNNGSATSEDLFWKLDALQMFVFDLHWPEQEFAHHLEQRLKLMASDMIEACVKRTRSAFELKLQKASKTTDLRIPASVCTMFNVLVDAKKQTTKLCALDAGQEQQYHSKIDDLIDNTVKEIISLLVSKFVSVLEGVLSKLSRYDEGSFFSSILSFTVKAAAKYVDVPKPGMDLADTYIMFVRQNQDILREKVNEEMYIEKLFDQWYSNSMKVICVWLADRLDLQLHIYQLKTLIKIVKKTYRDFRLQGVLEGTLNSKTYDTLHRRLTVEETAASVSEGGGLQGLTMRDSDEEEEG
;
A
#
# COMPACT_ATOMS: atom_id res chain seq x y z
N LEU A 1 29.43 63.52 56.06
CA LEU A 1 29.47 64.05 54.68
C LEU A 1 30.35 63.19 53.77
N PHE A 2 31.62 62.96 54.11
CA PHE A 2 32.54 62.10 53.34
C PHE A 2 32.03 60.66 53.09
N THR A 3 31.49 60.00 54.12
CA THR A 3 30.89 58.65 53.99
C THR A 3 29.67 58.61 53.09
N LYS A 4 28.83 59.67 53.10
CA LYS A 4 27.67 59.79 52.21
C LYS A 4 28.10 60.03 50.75
N PHE A 5 29.16 60.81 50.53
CA PHE A 5 29.73 61.04 49.21
C PHE A 5 30.36 59.77 48.62
N LEU A 6 31.13 59.01 49.43
CA LEU A 6 31.69 57.72 49.01
C LEU A 6 30.60 56.69 48.71
N PHE A 7 29.56 56.63 49.53
CA PHE A 7 28.41 55.74 49.30
C PHE A 7 27.68 56.11 48.00
N SER A 8 27.40 57.39 47.78
CA SER A 8 26.77 57.86 46.53
C SER A 8 27.59 57.51 45.29
N ARG A 9 28.92 57.66 45.36
CA ARG A 9 29.82 57.33 44.24
C ARG A 9 29.95 55.82 44.02
N PHE A 10 29.86 55.03 45.09
CA PHE A 10 29.84 53.57 45.01
C PHE A 10 28.57 53.06 44.32
N GLU A 11 27.40 53.56 44.73
CA GLU A 11 26.12 53.20 44.09
C GLU A 11 26.10 53.61 42.61
N GLU A 12 26.64 54.79 42.25
CA GLU A 12 26.76 55.20 40.84
C GLU A 12 27.63 54.23 40.02
N ILE A 13 28.78 53.80 40.56
CA ILE A 13 29.65 52.82 39.88
C ILE A 13 28.96 51.47 39.76
N LYS A 14 28.24 51.05 40.81
CA LYS A 14 27.49 49.79 40.87
C LYS A 14 26.37 49.77 39.82
N GLU A 15 25.59 50.85 39.69
CA GLU A 15 24.56 50.99 38.66
C GLU A 15 25.15 50.94 37.25
N ARG A 16 26.26 51.66 37.02
CA ARG A 16 26.96 51.64 35.72
C ARG A 16 27.48 50.25 35.38
N LEU A 17 28.02 49.53 36.35
CA LEU A 17 28.48 48.15 36.17
C LEU A 17 27.32 47.21 35.87
N SER A 18 26.20 47.32 36.60
CA SER A 18 24.99 46.53 36.32
C SER A 18 24.52 46.73 34.88
N SER A 19 24.41 47.99 34.45
CA SER A 19 24.01 48.33 33.07
C SER A 19 24.94 47.74 32.01
N LEU A 20 26.25 47.73 32.26
CA LEU A 20 27.24 47.14 31.37
C LEU A 20 27.10 45.61 31.29
N LEU A 21 26.90 44.93 32.42
CA LEU A 21 26.71 43.48 32.47
C LEU A 21 25.40 43.05 31.80
N GLU A 22 24.30 43.75 32.08
CA GLU A 22 23.01 43.54 31.41
C GLU A 22 23.14 43.71 29.89
N ASN A 23 23.93 44.69 29.44
CA ASN A 23 24.19 44.89 28.02
C ASN A 23 25.01 43.74 27.40
N GLN A 24 26.03 43.23 28.10
CA GLN A 24 26.81 42.08 27.65
C GLN A 24 25.98 40.80 27.57
N ILE A 25 25.09 40.57 28.55
CA ILE A 25 24.17 39.42 28.55
C ILE A 25 23.13 39.57 27.43
N SER A 26 22.59 40.77 27.20
CA SER A 26 21.67 41.03 26.10
C SER A 26 22.30 40.85 24.71
N HIS A 27 23.63 40.91 24.62
CA HIS A 27 24.39 40.71 23.39
C HIS A 27 25.31 39.48 23.47
N PHE A 28 24.91 38.44 24.23
CA PHE A 28 25.81 37.35 24.59
C PHE A 28 26.48 36.68 23.38
N ARG A 29 25.76 36.49 22.25
CA ARG A 29 26.34 35.92 21.01
C ARG A 29 27.46 36.76 20.41
N TYR A 30 27.43 38.08 20.63
CA TYR A 30 28.38 39.04 20.06
C TYR A 30 29.51 39.38 21.02
N CYS A 31 29.20 39.44 22.32
CA CYS A 31 30.20 39.65 23.37
C CYS A 31 31.00 38.38 23.67
N PHE A 32 30.41 37.20 23.45
CA PHE A 32 31.02 35.91 23.69
C PHE A 32 30.85 34.98 22.47
N PRO A 33 31.45 35.29 21.31
CA PRO A 33 31.22 34.52 20.08
C PRO A 33 31.62 33.05 20.25
N PHE A 34 30.71 32.13 19.92
CA PHE A 34 30.90 30.68 20.05
C PHE A 34 31.38 30.25 21.45
N GLY A 35 30.85 30.92 22.48
CA GLY A 35 31.20 30.67 23.88
C GLY A 35 32.61 31.12 24.28
N ARG A 36 33.31 31.91 23.44
CA ARG A 36 34.68 32.36 23.72
C ARG A 36 34.76 33.76 24.34
N PRO A 37 35.65 33.99 25.31
CA PRO A 37 36.46 32.97 26.00
C PRO A 37 35.60 32.03 26.85
N GLU A 38 36.03 30.78 26.99
CA GLU A 38 35.28 29.73 27.67
C GLU A 38 34.93 30.15 29.12
N GLY A 39 33.68 29.92 29.51
CA GLY A 39 33.17 30.29 30.84
C GLY A 39 32.95 31.80 31.07
N ALA A 40 33.24 32.67 30.10
CA ALA A 40 33.12 34.12 30.30
C ALA A 40 31.68 34.60 30.51
N LEU A 41 30.71 34.02 29.79
CA LEU A 41 29.29 34.33 29.99
C LEU A 41 28.82 33.91 31.39
N LYS A 42 29.23 32.71 31.83
CA LYS A 42 28.95 32.19 33.17
C LYS A 42 29.55 33.11 34.26
N ALA A 43 30.80 33.53 34.08
CA ALA A 43 31.44 34.50 34.98
C ALA A 43 30.74 35.87 34.98
N THR A 44 30.22 36.31 33.83
CA THR A 44 29.45 37.55 33.69
C THR A 44 28.13 37.48 34.47
N LEU A 45 27.43 36.34 34.40
CA LEU A 45 26.21 36.07 35.18
C LEU A 45 26.52 36.04 36.69
N SER A 46 27.59 35.36 37.11
CA SER A 46 28.02 35.35 38.52
C SER A 46 28.43 36.73 39.03
N LEU A 47 29.02 37.57 38.17
CA LEU A 47 29.35 38.95 38.52
C LEU A 47 28.09 39.81 38.65
N LEU A 48 27.11 39.64 37.76
CA LEU A 48 25.82 40.32 37.84
C LEU A 48 25.12 40.00 39.16
N GLU A 49 25.04 38.72 39.55
CA GLU A 49 24.48 38.30 40.85
C GLU A 49 25.13 39.06 42.02
N ARG A 50 26.46 39.16 42.05
CA ARG A 50 27.20 39.88 43.10
C ARG A 50 26.94 41.39 43.08
N VAL A 51 26.82 41.98 41.89
CA VAL A 51 26.53 43.42 41.74
C VAL A 51 25.12 43.75 42.21
N LEU A 52 24.17 42.83 42.09
CA LEU A 52 22.80 43.06 42.54
C LEU A 52 22.61 42.90 44.06
N MET A 53 23.59 42.34 44.79
CA MET A 53 23.53 42.23 46.25
C MET A 53 23.39 43.61 46.92
N LYS A 54 22.54 43.70 47.97
CA LYS A 54 22.32 44.95 48.71
C LYS A 54 23.53 45.35 49.55
N ASP A 55 24.23 44.36 50.12
CA ASP A 55 25.47 44.50 50.86
C ASP A 55 26.33 43.23 50.70
N ILE A 56 27.53 43.19 51.27
CA ILE A 56 28.48 42.08 51.12
C ILE A 56 28.02 40.80 51.86
N ALA A 57 27.13 40.92 52.85
CA ALA A 57 26.72 39.82 53.73
C ALA A 57 25.39 39.17 53.31
N THR A 58 24.53 39.92 52.62
CA THR A 58 23.16 39.50 52.28
C THR A 58 23.10 39.04 50.83
N PRO A 59 22.99 37.72 50.56
CA PRO A 59 22.82 37.22 49.21
C PRO A 59 21.50 37.72 48.61
N ILE A 60 21.52 38.04 47.32
CA ILE A 60 20.32 38.39 46.58
C ILE A 60 19.46 37.12 46.37
N PRO A 61 18.12 37.19 46.48
CA PRO A 61 17.27 36.07 46.12
C PRO A 61 17.46 35.67 44.64
N ALA A 62 17.58 34.38 44.37
CA ALA A 62 17.80 33.86 43.01
C ALA A 62 16.74 34.35 42.00
N GLU A 63 15.48 34.50 42.43
CA GLU A 63 14.38 35.02 41.59
C GLU A 63 14.58 36.48 41.15
N GLU A 64 15.23 37.33 41.96
CA GLU A 64 15.51 38.71 41.58
C GLU A 64 16.57 38.76 40.48
N VAL A 65 17.61 37.93 40.57
CA VAL A 65 18.63 37.78 39.52
C VAL A 65 18.01 37.18 38.26
N LYS A 66 17.22 36.11 38.41
CA LYS A 66 16.50 35.45 37.32
C LYS A 66 15.62 36.45 36.55
N LYS A 67 14.94 37.37 37.24
CA LYS A 67 14.13 38.42 36.61
C LYS A 67 14.96 39.38 35.75
N VAL A 68 16.15 39.77 36.20
CA VAL A 68 17.06 40.64 35.42
C VAL A 68 17.59 39.90 34.20
N VAL A 69 18.04 38.65 34.38
CA VAL A 69 18.56 37.81 33.29
C VAL A 69 17.48 37.53 32.24
N ARG A 70 16.24 37.22 32.67
CA ARG A 70 15.07 37.08 31.79
C ARG A 70 14.91 38.30 30.89
N LYS A 71 14.89 39.51 31.46
CA LYS A 71 14.76 40.76 30.67
C LYS A 71 15.91 40.95 29.68
N CYS A 72 17.13 40.58 30.06
CA CYS A 72 18.29 40.63 29.15
C CYS A 72 18.12 39.64 27.99
N LEU A 73 17.64 38.43 28.26
CA LEU A 73 17.38 37.41 27.25
C LEU A 73 16.20 37.76 26.34
N GLU A 74 15.13 38.37 26.85
CA GLU A 74 14.06 38.92 26.00
C GLU A 74 14.61 39.96 25.01
N LYS A 75 15.51 40.84 25.48
CA LYS A 75 16.20 41.80 24.62
C LYS A 75 17.15 41.11 23.65
N ALA A 76 17.85 40.06 24.09
CA ALA A 76 18.74 39.28 23.24
C ALA A 76 17.99 38.59 22.09
N ALA A 77 16.79 38.06 22.34
CA ALA A 77 15.96 37.45 21.30
C ALA A 77 15.66 38.45 20.17
N LEU A 78 15.26 39.68 20.53
CA LEU A 78 15.01 40.75 19.56
C LEU A 78 16.26 41.13 18.77
N ILE A 79 17.40 41.32 19.45
CA ILE A 79 18.66 41.70 18.80
C ILE A 79 19.12 40.59 17.84
N ASN A 80 19.06 39.34 18.29
CA ASN A 80 19.48 38.18 17.52
C ASN A 80 18.61 38.01 16.27
N TYR A 81 17.28 38.16 16.41
CA TYR A 81 16.35 38.04 15.30
C TYR A 81 16.53 39.18 14.28
N THR A 82 16.58 40.43 14.74
CA THR A 82 16.76 41.61 13.87
C THR A 82 18.04 41.51 13.05
N ARG A 83 19.15 41.10 13.67
CA ARG A 83 20.42 40.92 12.95
C ARG A 83 20.38 39.75 11.97
N LEU A 84 19.59 38.71 12.26
CA LEU A 84 19.42 37.57 11.37
C LEU A 84 18.63 37.97 10.12
N THR A 85 17.52 38.69 10.29
CA THR A 85 16.69 39.15 9.17
C THR A 85 17.41 40.21 8.31
N GLU A 86 18.20 41.09 8.92
CA GLU A 86 19.11 42.01 8.21
C GLU A 86 20.14 41.25 7.37
N TYR A 87 20.77 40.21 7.93
CA TYR A 87 21.73 39.37 7.23
C TYR A 87 21.08 38.63 6.04
N ALA A 88 19.88 38.10 6.25
CA ALA A 88 19.10 37.39 5.25
C ALA A 88 18.44 38.32 4.20
N LYS A 89 18.46 39.65 4.40
CA LYS A 89 17.85 40.67 3.50
C LYS A 89 16.36 40.44 3.22
N ILE A 90 15.63 40.00 4.24
CA ILE A 90 14.24 39.56 4.09
C ILE A 90 13.28 40.72 3.85
N GLU A 91 13.46 41.85 4.53
CA GLU A 91 12.56 43.00 4.43
C GLU A 91 12.51 43.63 3.03
N GLU A 92 13.65 43.67 2.31
CA GLU A 92 13.71 44.19 0.94
C GLU A 92 13.06 43.23 -0.06
N THR A 93 13.16 41.93 0.20
CA THR A 93 12.75 40.88 -0.74
C THR A 93 11.24 40.55 -0.61
N MET A 94 10.70 40.53 0.61
CA MET A 94 9.32 40.14 0.89
C MET A 94 8.26 41.12 0.38
N ASN A 95 8.56 42.41 0.32
CA ASN A 95 7.58 43.45 -0.02
C ASN A 95 7.15 43.48 -1.50
N GLN A 96 7.92 42.85 -2.40
CA GLN A 96 7.64 42.80 -3.85
C GLN A 96 7.63 41.38 -4.44
N ALA A 97 7.77 40.36 -3.59
CA ALA A 97 7.88 38.96 -4.00
C ALA A 97 6.53 38.32 -4.36
N THR A 98 6.57 37.35 -5.28
CA THR A 98 5.45 36.44 -5.55
C THR A 98 5.17 35.55 -4.33
N PRO A 99 3.95 34.99 -4.17
CA PRO A 99 3.65 34.07 -3.06
C PRO A 99 4.65 32.93 -2.89
N ALA A 100 5.02 32.26 -3.99
CA ALA A 100 6.02 31.20 -3.97
C ALA A 100 7.38 31.70 -3.44
N ARG A 101 7.82 32.89 -3.89
CA ARG A 101 9.09 33.45 -3.43
C ARG A 101 9.04 33.84 -1.95
N LYS A 102 7.92 34.37 -1.45
CA LYS A 102 7.75 34.65 -0.01
C LYS A 102 7.90 33.40 0.85
N LEU A 103 7.35 32.28 0.38
CA LEU A 103 7.47 31.00 1.06
C LEU A 103 8.90 30.47 1.07
N GLU A 104 9.62 30.57 -0.05
CA GLU A 104 11.05 30.22 -0.12
C GLU A 104 11.89 31.04 0.87
N GLU A 105 11.66 32.36 0.94
CA GLU A 105 12.39 33.24 1.87
C GLU A 105 12.09 32.90 3.34
N VAL A 106 10.84 32.61 3.69
CA VAL A 106 10.48 32.18 5.06
C VAL A 106 11.04 30.80 5.39
N LEU A 107 11.08 29.88 4.44
CA LEU A 107 11.70 28.58 4.63
C LEU A 107 13.20 28.74 4.92
N HIS A 108 13.89 29.57 4.12
CA HIS A 108 15.30 29.87 4.35
C HIS A 108 15.53 30.58 5.71
N LEU A 109 14.65 31.51 6.08
CA LEU A 109 14.69 32.13 7.41
C LEU A 109 14.51 31.10 8.52
N ALA A 110 13.59 30.14 8.37
CA ALA A 110 13.38 29.08 9.34
C ALA A 110 14.65 28.25 9.56
N GLU A 111 15.37 27.90 8.49
CA GLU A 111 16.67 27.19 8.57
C GLU A 111 17.68 28.02 9.38
N LEU A 112 17.84 29.30 9.04
CA LEU A 112 18.74 30.21 9.75
C LEU A 112 18.35 30.38 11.23
N CYS A 113 17.05 30.47 11.54
CA CYS A 113 16.53 30.54 12.90
C CYS A 113 16.90 29.27 13.70
N ILE A 114 16.72 28.10 13.10
CA ILE A 114 17.09 26.81 13.70
C ILE A 114 18.60 26.77 13.98
N GLU A 115 19.44 27.13 13.01
CA GLU A 115 20.89 27.16 13.17
C GLU A 115 21.32 28.08 14.32
N VAL A 116 20.73 29.29 14.40
CA VAL A 116 21.00 30.25 15.48
C VAL A 116 20.66 29.68 16.85
N LEU A 117 19.51 29.03 16.98
CA LEU A 117 19.08 28.45 18.26
C LEU A 117 19.91 27.22 18.63
N GLN A 118 20.26 26.36 17.67
CA GLN A 118 21.17 25.23 17.90
C GLN A 118 22.56 25.70 18.35
N GLN A 119 23.11 26.74 17.73
CA GLN A 119 24.37 27.34 18.17
C GLN A 119 24.28 27.92 19.58
N ASN A 120 23.13 28.49 19.96
CA ASN A 120 22.93 28.98 21.32
C ASN A 120 22.92 27.83 22.32
N GLU A 121 22.25 26.72 21.99
CA GLU A 121 22.25 25.53 22.82
C GLU A 121 23.68 24.97 22.95
N GLU A 122 24.39 24.80 21.84
CA GLU A 122 25.74 24.22 21.81
C GLU A 122 26.78 25.05 22.58
N HIS A 123 26.75 26.38 22.43
CA HIS A 123 27.83 27.24 22.94
C HIS A 123 27.47 28.02 24.19
N HIS A 124 26.19 28.13 24.55
CA HIS A 124 25.72 29.01 25.62
C HIS A 124 24.86 28.32 26.68
N ALA A 125 24.29 27.14 26.42
CA ALA A 125 23.42 26.44 27.38
C ALA A 125 24.06 26.20 28.74
N GLU A 126 25.36 25.86 28.77
CA GLU A 126 26.07 25.59 30.02
C GLU A 126 26.09 26.80 30.98
N ALA A 127 26.08 28.02 30.44
CA ALA A 127 26.03 29.24 31.26
C ALA A 127 24.67 29.43 31.95
N PHE A 128 23.61 28.83 31.41
CA PHE A 128 22.23 28.92 31.89
C PHE A 128 21.73 27.62 32.52
N ALA A 129 22.60 26.64 32.80
CA ALA A 129 22.22 25.33 33.32
C ALA A 129 21.37 25.36 34.61
N TRP A 130 21.48 26.43 35.41
CA TRP A 130 20.69 26.63 36.63
C TRP A 130 19.26 27.14 36.36
N TRP A 131 19.01 27.71 35.18
CA TRP A 131 17.72 28.23 34.72
C TRP A 131 17.49 27.88 33.24
N PRO A 132 17.36 26.57 32.90
CA PRO A 132 17.17 26.14 31.51
C PRO A 132 15.88 26.71 30.89
N ASP A 133 14.89 27.02 31.73
CA ASP A 133 13.65 27.68 31.34
C ASP A 133 13.87 29.07 30.72
N LEU A 134 14.94 29.79 31.11
CA LEU A 134 15.22 31.11 30.54
C LEU A 134 15.68 31.05 29.08
N LEU A 135 16.42 30.01 28.69
CA LEU A 135 16.79 29.82 27.27
C LEU A 135 15.59 29.37 26.43
N ALA A 136 14.71 28.55 27.00
CA ALA A 136 13.45 28.23 26.35
C ALA A 136 12.54 29.46 26.20
N GLU A 137 12.43 30.31 27.24
CA GLU A 137 11.72 31.59 27.15
C GLU A 137 12.33 32.52 26.08
N HIS A 138 13.67 32.60 25.99
CA HIS A 138 14.36 33.31 24.91
C HIS A 138 13.98 32.76 23.53
N ALA A 139 14.03 31.43 23.35
CA ALA A 139 13.68 30.79 22.10
C ALA A 139 12.21 31.02 21.72
N GLU A 140 11.27 30.95 22.67
CA GLU A 140 9.85 31.27 22.44
C GLU A 140 9.65 32.74 22.01
N LYS A 141 10.39 33.67 22.60
CA LYS A 141 10.36 35.08 22.17
C LYS A 141 10.93 35.27 20.77
N PHE A 142 11.99 34.54 20.45
CA PHE A 142 12.61 34.55 19.14
C PHE A 142 11.64 34.00 18.08
N TRP A 143 11.00 32.87 18.35
CA TRP A 143 9.98 32.29 17.48
C TRP A 143 8.74 33.17 17.32
N ALA A 144 8.32 33.88 18.37
CA ALA A 144 7.21 34.83 18.27
C ALA A 144 7.50 36.01 17.31
N LEU A 145 8.76 36.38 17.12
CA LEU A 145 9.16 37.36 16.11
C LEU A 145 9.08 36.74 14.70
N PHE A 146 9.58 35.51 14.55
CA PHE A 146 9.48 34.73 13.31
C PHE A 146 8.04 34.50 12.85
N THR A 147 7.10 34.30 13.77
CA THR A 147 5.67 34.12 13.48
C THR A 147 5.11 35.21 12.58
N VAL A 148 5.53 36.47 12.74
CA VAL A 148 5.00 37.59 11.96
C VAL A 148 5.33 37.42 10.47
N ASP A 149 6.57 37.07 10.15
CA ASP A 149 7.03 36.84 8.78
C ASP A 149 6.43 35.55 8.20
N MET A 150 6.34 34.51 9.02
CA MET A 150 5.75 33.22 8.66
C MET A 150 4.27 33.36 8.28
N ASP A 151 3.46 33.94 9.17
CA ASP A 151 2.01 34.09 8.98
C ASP A 151 1.74 34.93 7.71
N THR A 152 2.50 36.01 7.52
CA THR A 152 2.39 36.86 6.32
C THR A 152 2.68 36.10 5.03
N ALA A 153 3.67 35.20 5.02
CA ALA A 153 3.98 34.37 3.86
C ALA A 153 2.95 33.28 3.61
N LEU A 154 2.42 32.67 4.67
CA LEU A 154 1.39 31.63 4.58
C LEU A 154 0.04 32.22 4.12
N GLU A 155 -0.36 33.37 4.63
CA GLU A 155 -1.57 34.09 4.20
C GLU A 155 -1.52 34.53 2.73
N ALA A 156 -0.32 34.77 2.20
CA ALA A 156 -0.13 35.12 0.80
C ALA A 156 -0.29 33.94 -0.17
N GLN A 157 -0.31 32.69 0.33
CA GLN A 157 -0.39 31.51 -0.53
C GLN A 157 -1.79 31.37 -1.15
N PRO A 158 -1.88 30.86 -2.39
CA PRO A 158 -3.17 30.52 -3.00
C PRO A 158 -3.95 29.49 -2.18
N GLN A 159 -5.27 29.53 -2.27
CA GLN A 159 -6.12 28.49 -1.69
C GLN A 159 -5.80 27.13 -2.31
N ASP A 160 -5.85 26.07 -1.49
CA ASP A 160 -5.54 24.69 -1.88
C ASP A 160 -4.11 24.54 -2.46
N SER A 161 -3.17 25.39 -2.00
CA SER A 161 -1.72 25.23 -2.18
C SER A 161 -1.13 24.39 -1.05
N TRP A 162 -0.26 23.44 -1.42
CA TRP A 162 0.38 22.49 -0.50
C TRP A 162 1.89 22.71 -0.38
N ASP A 163 2.42 23.73 -1.05
CA ASP A 163 3.86 24.02 -1.12
C ASP A 163 4.44 24.41 0.25
N SER A 164 3.60 24.73 1.23
CA SER A 164 4.01 25.13 2.58
C SER A 164 4.25 23.96 3.54
N PHE A 165 3.88 22.72 3.20
CA PHE A 165 4.14 21.56 4.06
C PHE A 165 5.62 21.32 4.41
N PRO A 166 6.60 21.55 3.50
CA PRO A 166 8.02 21.50 3.86
C PRO A 166 8.41 22.44 5.00
N LEU A 167 7.79 23.63 5.09
CA LEU A 167 8.01 24.56 6.21
C LEU A 167 7.52 23.97 7.53
N PHE A 168 6.31 23.38 7.52
CA PHE A 168 5.79 22.68 8.70
C PHE A 168 6.71 21.52 9.11
N GLN A 169 7.12 20.68 8.16
CA GLN A 169 7.98 19.53 8.45
C GLN A 169 9.32 19.96 9.05
N LEU A 170 9.95 20.99 8.48
CA LEU A 170 11.22 21.55 8.98
C LEU A 170 11.09 22.01 10.44
N LEU A 171 10.10 22.86 10.71
CA LEU A 171 9.88 23.44 12.04
C LEU A 171 9.45 22.38 13.06
N ASN A 172 8.52 21.50 12.68
CA ASN A 172 8.05 20.42 13.54
C ASN A 172 9.17 19.45 13.91
N ASN A 173 9.99 19.02 12.94
CA ASN A 173 11.11 18.11 13.19
C ASN A 173 12.16 18.69 14.15
N PHE A 174 12.36 20.02 14.11
CA PHE A 174 13.18 20.71 15.08
C PHE A 174 12.53 20.73 16.48
N LEU A 175 11.26 21.15 16.57
CA LEU A 175 10.59 21.39 17.85
C LEU A 175 10.19 20.11 18.59
N ARG A 176 9.82 19.04 17.89
CA ARG A 176 9.27 17.81 18.49
C ARG A 176 10.27 17.05 19.39
N ASN A 177 11.56 17.25 19.15
CA ASN A 177 12.63 16.59 19.91
C ASN A 177 13.10 17.42 21.11
N ASP A 178 12.70 18.69 21.19
CA ASP A 178 13.08 19.59 22.28
C ASP A 178 12.16 19.43 23.50
N THR A 179 12.74 19.25 24.69
CA THR A 179 11.96 18.99 25.92
C THR A 179 11.16 20.19 26.45
N LEU A 180 11.56 21.42 26.10
CA LEU A 180 10.96 22.66 26.60
C LEU A 180 10.15 23.39 25.52
N LEU A 181 10.50 23.20 24.24
CA LEU A 181 9.81 23.82 23.10
C LEU A 181 8.75 22.90 22.47
N CYS A 182 8.82 21.58 22.68
CA CYS A 182 7.76 20.68 22.24
C CYS A 182 6.43 21.05 22.92
N ASN A 183 5.37 21.22 22.13
CA ASN A 183 4.08 21.74 22.59
C ASN A 183 4.13 23.12 23.29
N GLY A 184 5.19 23.90 23.01
CA GLY A 184 5.32 25.31 23.37
C GLY A 184 4.34 26.21 22.63
N LYS A 185 4.43 27.53 22.86
CA LYS A 185 3.46 28.50 22.29
C LYS A 185 3.57 28.55 20.77
N PHE A 186 4.79 28.72 20.26
CA PHE A 186 5.02 28.73 18.82
C PHE A 186 4.64 27.39 18.16
N HIS A 187 4.98 26.26 18.80
CA HIS A 187 4.69 24.94 18.25
C HIS A 187 3.18 24.69 18.16
N LYS A 188 2.38 25.16 19.13
CA LYS A 188 0.92 25.09 19.06
C LYS A 188 0.34 25.99 17.97
N HIS A 189 0.84 27.21 17.82
CA HIS A 189 0.44 28.11 16.72
C HIS A 189 0.71 27.47 15.34
N LEU A 190 1.90 26.85 15.19
CA LEU A 190 2.25 26.11 13.97
C LEU A 190 1.26 24.97 13.69
N GLN A 191 0.90 24.19 14.72
CA GLN A 191 -0.11 23.14 14.58
C GLN A 191 -1.47 23.73 14.17
N GLU A 192 -1.95 24.77 14.86
CA GLU A 192 -3.24 25.41 14.60
C GLU A 192 -3.41 25.91 13.15
N ILE A 193 -2.34 26.43 12.54
CA ILE A 193 -2.35 26.85 11.13
C ILE A 193 -2.44 25.65 10.18
N PHE A 194 -1.67 24.59 10.44
CA PHE A 194 -1.55 23.47 9.50
C PHE A 194 -2.62 22.40 9.65
N VAL A 195 -3.31 22.29 10.80
CA VAL A 195 -4.46 21.37 10.99
C VAL A 195 -5.48 21.48 9.85
N PRO A 196 -6.07 22.67 9.58
CA PRO A 196 -7.08 22.79 8.52
C PRO A 196 -6.50 22.51 7.13
N MET A 197 -5.22 22.79 6.89
CA MET A 197 -4.56 22.50 5.61
C MET A 197 -4.40 20.99 5.38
N VAL A 198 -3.94 20.23 6.38
CA VAL A 198 -3.81 18.78 6.28
C VAL A 198 -5.16 18.12 6.09
N VAL A 199 -6.18 18.54 6.87
CA VAL A 199 -7.54 18.01 6.74
C VAL A 199 -8.07 18.27 5.33
N ARG A 200 -7.94 19.50 4.83
CA ARG A 200 -8.39 19.88 3.49
C ARG A 200 -7.66 19.10 2.38
N TYR A 201 -6.35 18.91 2.52
CA TYR A 201 -5.56 18.11 1.58
C TYR A 201 -6.06 16.67 1.53
N VAL A 202 -6.25 16.03 2.69
CA VAL A 202 -6.78 14.66 2.78
C VAL A 202 -8.19 14.57 2.18
N ASP A 203 -9.09 15.52 2.44
CA ASP A 203 -10.44 15.57 1.86
C ASP A 203 -10.41 15.60 0.31
N LEU A 204 -9.53 16.43 -0.25
CA LEU A 204 -9.40 16.59 -1.69
C LEU A 204 -8.74 15.37 -2.33
N MET A 205 -7.75 14.78 -1.67
CA MET A 205 -7.12 13.54 -2.12
C MET A 205 -8.10 12.37 -2.07
N GLU A 206 -8.90 12.23 -1.03
CA GLU A 206 -9.97 11.24 -0.93
C GLU A 206 -10.94 11.35 -2.12
N SER A 207 -11.40 12.57 -2.41
CA SER A 207 -12.31 12.85 -3.52
C SER A 207 -11.66 12.57 -4.89
N SER A 208 -10.39 12.96 -5.05
CA SER A 208 -9.60 12.75 -6.26
C SER A 208 -9.37 11.27 -6.54
N ILE A 209 -8.99 10.49 -5.52
CA ILE A 209 -8.80 9.04 -5.60
C ILE A 209 -10.13 8.35 -5.93
N ALA A 210 -11.21 8.68 -5.23
CA ALA A 210 -12.54 8.11 -5.49
C ALA A 210 -13.00 8.34 -6.94
N GLN A 211 -12.80 9.56 -7.46
CA GLN A 211 -13.14 9.90 -8.84
C GLN A 211 -12.23 9.19 -9.85
N SER A 212 -10.94 9.05 -9.54
CA SER A 212 -9.96 8.33 -10.36
C SER A 212 -10.35 6.86 -10.51
N ILE A 213 -10.75 6.20 -9.42
CA ILE A 213 -11.26 4.82 -9.46
C ILE A 213 -12.48 4.72 -10.37
N HIS A 214 -13.46 5.60 -10.19
CA HIS A 214 -14.71 5.52 -10.94
C HIS A 214 -14.48 5.67 -12.45
N ARG A 215 -13.75 6.71 -12.87
CA ARG A 215 -13.46 6.98 -14.29
C ARG A 215 -12.46 5.99 -14.88
N GLY A 216 -11.45 5.60 -14.10
CA GLY A 216 -10.40 4.68 -14.52
C GLY A 216 -10.98 3.31 -14.87
N PHE A 217 -11.79 2.72 -13.99
CA PHE A 217 -12.39 1.40 -14.25
C PHE A 217 -13.42 1.39 -15.37
N GLU A 218 -14.10 2.51 -15.65
CA GLU A 218 -14.99 2.63 -16.83
C GLU A 218 -14.23 2.56 -18.15
N GLN A 219 -13.00 3.08 -18.19
CA GLN A 219 -12.16 3.15 -19.39
C GLN A 219 -11.05 2.09 -19.40
N GLU A 220 -11.06 1.18 -18.43
CA GLU A 220 -9.98 0.23 -18.22
C GLU A 220 -9.88 -0.77 -19.38
N THR A 221 -8.66 -0.88 -19.91
CA THR A 221 -8.32 -1.77 -21.01
C THR A 221 -7.88 -3.16 -20.52
N TRP A 222 -7.52 -3.25 -19.23
CA TRP A 222 -7.04 -4.47 -18.58
C TRP A 222 -5.78 -5.02 -19.22
N GLN A 223 -4.91 -4.12 -19.69
CA GLN A 223 -3.54 -4.48 -20.05
C GLN A 223 -2.73 -4.69 -18.76
N PRO A 224 -1.84 -5.69 -18.74
CA PRO A 224 -1.01 -5.94 -17.56
C PRO A 224 -0.04 -4.77 -17.36
N VAL A 225 -0.07 -4.18 -16.16
CA VAL A 225 0.87 -3.16 -15.69
C VAL A 225 1.33 -3.61 -14.30
N ASN A 226 2.63 -3.85 -14.14
CA ASN A 226 3.21 -4.40 -12.90
C ASN A 226 2.43 -5.62 -12.38
N ASN A 227 1.79 -5.49 -11.20
CA ASN A 227 1.07 -6.55 -10.53
C ASN A 227 -0.44 -6.55 -10.84
N GLY A 228 -0.93 -5.61 -11.64
CA GLY A 228 -2.36 -5.46 -11.93
C GLY A 228 -2.64 -4.73 -13.24
N SER A 229 -3.48 -3.70 -13.18
CA SER A 229 -3.81 -2.82 -14.30
C SER A 229 -3.34 -1.40 -14.03
N ALA A 230 -3.37 -0.55 -15.07
CA ALA A 230 -3.01 0.87 -14.91
C ALA A 230 -3.83 1.57 -13.81
N THR A 231 -5.14 1.30 -13.74
CA THR A 231 -6.02 1.91 -12.73
C THR A 231 -5.76 1.39 -11.32
N SER A 232 -5.52 0.08 -11.15
CA SER A 232 -5.26 -0.48 -9.81
C SER A 232 -3.92 -0.03 -9.25
N GLU A 233 -2.89 0.02 -10.09
CA GLU A 233 -1.54 0.46 -9.70
C GLU A 233 -1.53 1.94 -9.31
N ASP A 234 -2.17 2.80 -10.11
CA ASP A 234 -2.32 4.23 -9.79
C ASP A 234 -3.09 4.44 -8.48
N LEU A 235 -4.14 3.65 -8.24
CA LEU A 235 -4.88 3.67 -6.97
C LEU A 235 -3.96 3.34 -5.79
N PHE A 236 -3.28 2.20 -5.82
CA PHE A 236 -2.45 1.76 -4.70
C PHE A 236 -1.29 2.71 -4.46
N TRP A 237 -0.67 3.23 -5.52
CA TRP A 237 0.38 4.24 -5.42
C TRP A 237 -0.12 5.53 -4.76
N LYS A 238 -1.30 6.04 -5.13
CA LYS A 238 -1.88 7.25 -4.53
C LYS A 238 -2.19 7.07 -3.05
N LEU A 239 -2.73 5.91 -2.65
CA LEU A 239 -3.01 5.60 -1.25
C LEU A 239 -1.72 5.52 -0.43
N ASP A 240 -0.69 4.84 -0.95
CA ASP A 240 0.62 4.73 -0.31
C ASP A 240 1.30 6.09 -0.15
N ALA A 241 1.32 6.89 -1.23
CA ALA A 241 1.92 8.22 -1.22
C ALA A 241 1.23 9.15 -0.20
N LEU A 242 -0.09 9.06 -0.06
CA LEU A 242 -0.83 9.85 0.91
C LEU A 242 -0.56 9.41 2.36
N GLN A 243 -0.44 8.10 2.62
CA GLN A 243 -0.05 7.58 3.93
C GLN A 243 1.37 8.00 4.31
N MET A 244 2.32 7.87 3.39
CA MET A 244 3.69 8.32 3.60
C MET A 244 3.76 9.82 3.85
N PHE A 245 3.02 10.62 3.08
CA PHE A 245 2.94 12.06 3.29
C PHE A 245 2.49 12.40 4.72
N VAL A 246 1.39 11.82 5.20
CA VAL A 246 0.88 12.10 6.56
C VAL A 246 1.81 11.55 7.64
N PHE A 247 2.44 10.40 7.41
CA PHE A 247 3.44 9.85 8.31
C PHE A 247 4.65 10.79 8.47
N ASP A 248 5.16 11.33 7.36
CA ASP A 248 6.31 12.23 7.33
C ASP A 248 6.02 13.63 7.91
N LEU A 249 4.75 13.97 8.15
CA LEU A 249 4.39 15.19 8.90
C LEU A 249 4.76 15.07 10.38
N HIS A 250 4.85 13.87 10.93
CA HIS A 250 5.20 13.61 12.33
C HIS A 250 4.36 14.40 13.33
N TRP A 251 3.03 14.34 13.16
CA TRP A 251 2.14 15.21 13.90
C TRP A 251 2.33 15.11 15.44
N PRO A 252 2.55 16.23 16.16
CA PRO A 252 2.89 16.20 17.59
C PRO A 252 1.76 15.70 18.49
N GLU A 253 0.53 16.10 18.18
CA GLU A 253 -0.65 15.75 18.96
C GLU A 253 -1.10 14.33 18.64
N GLN A 254 -0.93 13.42 19.60
CA GLN A 254 -1.22 12.00 19.41
C GLN A 254 -2.67 11.73 19.01
N GLU A 255 -3.64 12.46 19.58
CA GLU A 255 -5.06 12.27 19.27
C GLU A 255 -5.37 12.60 17.80
N PHE A 256 -4.87 13.74 17.31
CA PHE A 256 -5.06 14.14 15.91
C PHE A 256 -4.27 13.25 14.95
N ALA A 257 -3.04 12.88 15.31
CA ALA A 257 -2.21 11.96 14.52
C ALA A 257 -2.93 10.62 14.34
N HIS A 258 -3.46 10.06 15.43
CA HIS A 258 -4.23 8.82 15.41
C HIS A 258 -5.51 8.94 14.59
N HIS A 259 -6.25 10.05 14.74
CA HIS A 259 -7.45 10.31 13.95
C HIS A 259 -7.15 10.38 12.44
N LEU A 260 -6.07 11.07 12.04
CA LEU A 260 -5.63 11.11 10.64
C LEU A 260 -5.25 9.72 10.14
N GLU A 261 -4.46 8.97 10.89
CA GLU A 261 -4.05 7.62 10.54
C GLU A 261 -5.24 6.67 10.36
N GLN A 262 -6.18 6.67 11.31
CA GLN A 262 -7.41 5.89 11.23
C GLN A 262 -8.24 6.26 10.00
N ARG A 263 -8.38 7.57 9.73
CA ARG A 263 -9.11 8.05 8.56
C ARG A 263 -8.47 7.56 7.25
N LEU A 264 -7.14 7.62 7.14
CA LEU A 264 -6.43 7.14 5.95
C LEU A 264 -6.59 5.63 5.74
N LYS A 265 -6.59 4.84 6.82
CA LYS A 265 -6.81 3.39 6.77
C LYS A 265 -8.23 3.04 6.36
N LEU A 266 -9.24 3.74 6.88
CA LEU A 266 -10.64 3.57 6.47
C LEU A 266 -10.83 3.93 4.99
N MET A 267 -10.29 5.07 4.56
CA MET A 267 -10.32 5.47 3.16
C MET A 267 -9.62 4.43 2.27
N ALA A 268 -8.43 3.93 2.65
CA ALA A 268 -7.75 2.89 1.90
C ALA A 268 -8.62 1.61 1.78
N SER A 269 -9.24 1.17 2.88
CA SER A 269 -10.16 0.04 2.89
C SER A 269 -11.33 0.25 1.92
N ASP A 270 -12.01 1.39 1.98
CA ASP A 270 -13.17 1.68 1.13
C ASP A 270 -12.78 1.72 -0.36
N MET A 271 -11.63 2.31 -0.68
CA MET A 271 -11.15 2.40 -2.06
C MET A 271 -10.71 1.04 -2.61
N ILE A 272 -10.06 0.20 -1.80
CA ILE A 272 -9.70 -1.17 -2.17
C ILE A 272 -10.97 -2.02 -2.36
N GLU A 273 -11.95 -1.92 -1.46
CA GLU A 273 -13.24 -2.60 -1.61
C GLU A 273 -13.93 -2.20 -2.94
N ALA A 274 -13.90 -0.91 -3.28
CA ALA A 274 -14.47 -0.40 -4.51
C ALA A 274 -13.72 -0.91 -5.77
N CYS A 275 -12.39 -1.08 -5.68
CA CYS A 275 -11.55 -1.70 -6.70
C CYS A 275 -11.89 -3.19 -6.90
N VAL A 276 -11.99 -3.95 -5.81
CA VAL A 276 -12.32 -5.38 -5.80
C VAL A 276 -13.68 -5.64 -6.43
N LYS A 277 -14.72 -4.89 -6.01
CA LYS A 277 -16.08 -5.03 -6.54
C LYS A 277 -16.15 -4.74 -8.04
N ARG A 278 -15.52 -3.66 -8.51
CA ARG A 278 -15.50 -3.32 -9.95
C ARG A 278 -14.73 -4.35 -10.78
N THR A 279 -13.60 -4.82 -10.26
CA THR A 279 -12.80 -5.88 -10.90
C THR A 279 -13.60 -7.16 -11.05
N ARG A 280 -14.32 -7.58 -10.00
CA ARG A 280 -15.23 -8.73 -10.06
C ARG A 280 -16.32 -8.55 -11.12
N SER A 281 -17.02 -7.41 -11.14
CA SER A 281 -18.06 -7.18 -12.14
C SER A 281 -17.52 -7.20 -13.57
N ALA A 282 -16.36 -6.60 -13.82
CA ALA A 282 -15.70 -6.63 -15.13
C ALA A 282 -15.29 -8.06 -15.53
N PHE A 283 -14.78 -8.83 -14.56
CA PHE A 283 -14.42 -10.24 -14.72
C PHE A 283 -15.62 -11.08 -15.17
N GLU A 284 -16.73 -11.00 -14.43
CA GLU A 284 -17.96 -11.74 -14.73
C GLU A 284 -18.47 -11.42 -16.14
N LEU A 285 -18.53 -10.14 -16.50
CA LEU A 285 -18.96 -9.69 -17.83
C LEU A 285 -18.05 -10.21 -18.95
N LYS A 286 -16.73 -10.24 -18.74
CA LYS A 286 -15.77 -10.73 -19.74
C LYS A 286 -15.89 -12.24 -19.90
N LEU A 287 -16.02 -12.99 -18.81
CA LEU A 287 -16.11 -14.45 -18.83
C LEU A 287 -17.45 -14.95 -19.40
N GLN A 288 -18.55 -14.23 -19.15
CA GLN A 288 -19.85 -14.52 -19.75
C GLN A 288 -19.79 -14.52 -21.28
N LYS A 289 -19.07 -13.55 -21.87
CA LYS A 289 -18.90 -13.40 -23.33
C LYS A 289 -17.95 -14.42 -23.96
N ALA A 290 -17.17 -15.15 -23.16
CA ALA A 290 -16.19 -16.11 -23.67
C ALA A 290 -16.87 -17.34 -24.32
N SER A 291 -16.19 -17.98 -25.28
CA SER A 291 -16.69 -19.21 -25.93
C SER A 291 -16.87 -20.35 -24.92
N LYS A 292 -17.74 -21.33 -25.25
CA LYS A 292 -17.89 -22.61 -24.55
C LYS A 292 -17.38 -23.80 -25.39
N THR A 293 -16.55 -23.54 -26.39
CA THR A 293 -15.92 -24.58 -27.24
C THR A 293 -14.48 -24.86 -26.82
N THR A 294 -13.89 -25.93 -27.37
CA THR A 294 -12.48 -26.28 -27.20
C THR A 294 -11.52 -25.21 -27.76
N ASP A 295 -12.02 -24.22 -28.49
CA ASP A 295 -11.23 -23.08 -28.98
C ASP A 295 -11.12 -21.95 -27.94
N LEU A 296 -11.79 -22.07 -26.79
CA LEU A 296 -11.70 -21.11 -25.70
C LEU A 296 -10.25 -20.96 -25.24
N ARG A 297 -9.71 -19.74 -25.36
CA ARG A 297 -8.47 -19.32 -24.70
C ARG A 297 -8.81 -18.20 -23.74
N ILE A 298 -8.40 -18.33 -22.48
CA ILE A 298 -8.62 -17.28 -21.49
C ILE A 298 -7.94 -15.98 -21.98
N PRO A 299 -8.69 -14.87 -22.11
CA PRO A 299 -8.09 -13.60 -22.48
C PRO A 299 -7.09 -13.12 -21.42
N ALA A 300 -5.99 -12.49 -21.85
CA ALA A 300 -5.01 -11.91 -20.93
C ALA A 300 -5.65 -10.95 -19.91
N SER A 301 -6.66 -10.19 -20.33
CA SER A 301 -7.41 -9.29 -19.44
C SER A 301 -8.05 -9.99 -18.24
N VAL A 302 -8.46 -11.26 -18.39
CA VAL A 302 -9.06 -12.05 -17.29
C VAL A 302 -7.98 -12.44 -16.28
N CYS A 303 -6.77 -12.76 -16.74
CA CYS A 303 -5.61 -12.97 -15.87
C CYS A 303 -5.21 -11.68 -15.15
N THR A 304 -5.21 -10.54 -15.85
CA THR A 304 -4.94 -9.23 -15.25
C THR A 304 -5.94 -8.91 -14.14
N MET A 305 -7.25 -9.09 -14.38
CA MET A 305 -8.28 -8.92 -13.33
C MET A 305 -8.04 -9.83 -12.13
N PHE A 306 -7.58 -11.07 -12.35
CA PHE A 306 -7.22 -11.98 -11.27
C PHE A 306 -6.04 -11.42 -10.45
N ASN A 307 -4.98 -10.95 -11.13
CA ASN A 307 -3.80 -10.38 -10.48
C ASN A 307 -4.14 -9.12 -9.69
N VAL A 308 -5.06 -8.26 -10.17
CA VAL A 308 -5.53 -7.09 -9.41
C VAL A 308 -6.11 -7.48 -8.05
N LEU A 309 -6.86 -8.58 -7.97
CA LEU A 309 -7.45 -9.04 -6.69
C LEU A 309 -6.41 -9.61 -5.74
N VAL A 310 -5.43 -10.31 -6.31
CA VAL A 310 -4.30 -10.86 -5.58
C VAL A 310 -3.42 -9.74 -5.03
N ASP A 311 -3.13 -8.72 -5.84
CA ASP A 311 -2.37 -7.55 -5.40
C ASP A 311 -3.16 -6.75 -4.37
N ALA A 312 -4.47 -6.55 -4.56
CA ALA A 312 -5.34 -5.94 -3.57
C ALA A 312 -5.19 -6.60 -2.18
N LYS A 313 -5.09 -7.93 -2.12
CA LYS A 313 -4.85 -8.65 -0.87
C LYS A 313 -3.53 -8.25 -0.20
N LYS A 314 -2.45 -8.17 -0.98
CA LYS A 314 -1.14 -7.74 -0.48
C LYS A 314 -1.18 -6.29 0.01
N GLN A 315 -1.81 -5.41 -0.77
CA GLN A 315 -1.92 -3.99 -0.43
C GLN A 315 -2.76 -3.75 0.81
N THR A 316 -3.84 -4.52 1.04
CA THR A 316 -4.62 -4.45 2.28
C THR A 316 -3.76 -4.69 3.52
N THR A 317 -2.87 -5.68 3.49
CA THR A 317 -1.99 -5.95 4.64
C THR A 317 -1.00 -4.83 4.91
N LYS A 318 -0.59 -4.08 3.87
CA LYS A 318 0.34 -2.95 3.97
C LYS A 318 -0.36 -1.66 4.38
N LEU A 319 -1.35 -1.24 3.59
CA LEU A 319 -2.02 0.06 3.70
C LEU A 319 -3.02 0.11 4.84
N CYS A 320 -3.50 -1.04 5.30
CA CYS A 320 -4.58 -1.06 6.26
C CYS A 320 -4.13 -1.55 7.64
N ALA A 321 -2.91 -2.06 7.88
CA ALA A 321 -2.50 -2.62 9.18
C ALA A 321 -2.87 -1.73 10.40
N LEU A 322 -3.87 -2.16 11.20
CA LEU A 322 -4.30 -1.50 12.45
C LEU A 322 -3.69 -2.18 13.68
N ASP A 323 -3.39 -1.39 14.71
CA ASP A 323 -2.88 -1.90 15.98
C ASP A 323 -3.90 -2.79 16.71
N ALA A 324 -3.37 -3.78 17.42
CA ALA A 324 -4.11 -4.85 18.07
C ALA A 324 -4.86 -4.36 19.31
N GLY A 325 -6.09 -3.84 19.14
CA GLY A 325 -6.91 -3.46 20.28
C GLY A 325 -8.41 -3.43 20.03
N GLN A 326 -8.88 -2.66 19.04
CA GLN A 326 -10.31 -2.45 18.82
C GLN A 326 -10.76 -2.57 17.35
N GLU A 327 -9.84 -2.68 16.39
CA GLU A 327 -10.19 -2.51 14.96
C GLU A 327 -9.70 -3.63 14.02
N GLN A 328 -9.37 -4.81 14.57
CA GLN A 328 -9.15 -6.04 13.77
C GLN A 328 -10.39 -6.46 12.94
N GLN A 329 -11.57 -5.90 13.22
CA GLN A 329 -12.82 -6.24 12.54
C GLN A 329 -12.91 -5.65 11.11
N TYR A 330 -12.19 -4.56 10.79
CA TYR A 330 -12.21 -3.96 9.45
C TYR A 330 -11.21 -4.63 8.50
N HIS A 331 -9.91 -4.71 8.88
CA HIS A 331 -9.16 -5.98 8.98
C HIS A 331 -9.78 -7.17 8.26
N SER A 332 -10.44 -7.96 9.08
CA SER A 332 -11.06 -9.20 8.67
C SER A 332 -12.09 -9.01 7.57
N LYS A 333 -12.87 -7.92 7.57
CA LYS A 333 -13.96 -7.73 6.59
C LYS A 333 -13.46 -7.59 5.16
N ILE A 334 -12.43 -6.77 4.94
CA ILE A 334 -11.88 -6.57 3.59
C ILE A 334 -11.07 -7.78 3.13
N ASP A 335 -10.30 -8.40 4.03
CA ASP A 335 -9.59 -9.63 3.73
C ASP A 335 -10.55 -10.77 3.38
N ASP A 336 -11.63 -10.93 4.15
CA ASP A 336 -12.70 -11.90 3.88
C ASP A 336 -13.39 -11.60 2.55
N LEU A 337 -13.65 -10.33 2.23
CA LEU A 337 -14.23 -9.92 0.95
C LEU A 337 -13.33 -10.31 -0.22
N ILE A 338 -12.02 -10.03 -0.12
CA ILE A 338 -11.05 -10.36 -1.17
C ILE A 338 -10.94 -11.88 -1.31
N ASP A 339 -10.79 -12.61 -0.21
CA ASP A 339 -10.67 -14.08 -0.24
C ASP A 339 -11.93 -14.76 -0.79
N ASN A 340 -13.11 -14.26 -0.44
CA ASN A 340 -14.36 -14.75 -1.01
C ASN A 340 -14.47 -14.42 -2.50
N THR A 341 -14.09 -13.20 -2.90
CA THR A 341 -14.10 -12.78 -4.32
C THR A 341 -13.15 -13.63 -5.16
N VAL A 342 -11.94 -13.91 -4.68
CA VAL A 342 -10.98 -14.76 -5.38
C VAL A 342 -11.50 -16.20 -5.48
N LYS A 343 -12.09 -16.75 -4.41
CA LYS A 343 -12.73 -18.09 -4.45
C LYS A 343 -13.87 -18.14 -5.48
N GLU A 344 -14.72 -17.12 -5.52
CA GLU A 344 -15.81 -17.02 -6.50
C GLU A 344 -15.29 -16.96 -7.93
N ILE A 345 -14.25 -16.17 -8.19
CA ILE A 345 -13.65 -16.04 -9.52
C ILE A 345 -12.99 -17.34 -9.99
N ILE A 346 -12.30 -18.05 -9.10
CA ILE A 346 -11.79 -19.41 -9.38
C ILE A 346 -12.96 -20.33 -9.75
N SER A 347 -14.03 -20.33 -8.95
CA SER A 347 -15.22 -21.15 -9.21
C SER A 347 -15.86 -20.84 -10.58
N LEU A 348 -15.95 -19.56 -10.94
CA LEU A 348 -16.49 -19.12 -12.23
C LEU A 348 -15.60 -19.58 -13.41
N LEU A 349 -14.28 -19.48 -13.30
CA LEU A 349 -13.35 -20.00 -14.33
C LEU A 349 -13.48 -21.51 -14.49
N VAL A 350 -13.45 -22.22 -13.37
CA VAL A 350 -13.59 -23.67 -13.34
C VAL A 350 -14.92 -24.08 -13.96
N SER A 351 -16.02 -23.44 -13.59
CA SER A 351 -17.34 -23.69 -14.20
C SER A 351 -17.31 -23.45 -15.72
N LYS A 352 -16.64 -22.40 -16.18
CA LYS A 352 -16.48 -22.13 -17.62
C LYS A 352 -15.71 -23.25 -18.31
N PHE A 353 -14.60 -23.72 -17.75
CA PHE A 353 -13.82 -24.80 -18.33
C PHE A 353 -14.56 -26.14 -18.33
N VAL A 354 -15.28 -26.44 -17.25
CA VAL A 354 -16.13 -27.63 -17.15
C VAL A 354 -17.25 -27.60 -18.18
N SER A 355 -17.83 -26.43 -18.48
CA SER A 355 -18.86 -26.31 -19.54
C SER A 355 -18.33 -26.67 -20.94
N VAL A 356 -17.02 -26.52 -21.19
CA VAL A 356 -16.39 -26.99 -22.43
C VAL A 356 -16.37 -28.52 -22.48
N LEU A 357 -16.02 -29.17 -21.35
CA LEU A 357 -16.04 -30.63 -21.23
C LEU A 357 -17.46 -31.18 -21.40
N GLU A 358 -18.46 -30.58 -20.76
CA GLU A 358 -19.88 -30.93 -20.96
C GLU A 358 -20.27 -30.84 -22.45
N GLY A 359 -19.79 -29.82 -23.17
CA GLY A 359 -19.98 -29.70 -24.61
C GLY A 359 -19.33 -30.84 -25.41
N VAL A 360 -18.18 -31.34 -24.99
CA VAL A 360 -17.52 -32.52 -25.59
C VAL A 360 -18.31 -33.79 -25.29
N LEU A 361 -18.73 -33.99 -24.05
CA LEU A 361 -19.54 -35.13 -23.62
C LEU A 361 -20.91 -35.16 -24.31
N SER A 362 -21.55 -34.00 -24.52
CA SER A 362 -22.80 -33.88 -25.28
C SER A 362 -22.64 -34.31 -26.73
N LYS A 363 -21.49 -34.03 -27.36
CA LYS A 363 -21.18 -34.56 -28.70
C LYS A 363 -20.97 -36.07 -28.68
N LEU A 364 -20.37 -36.61 -27.61
CA LEU A 364 -20.20 -38.06 -27.42
C LEU A 364 -21.54 -38.79 -27.21
N SER A 365 -22.53 -38.17 -26.58
CA SER A 365 -23.87 -38.75 -26.41
C SER A 365 -24.59 -39.05 -27.74
N ARG A 366 -24.14 -38.48 -28.88
CA ARG A 366 -24.70 -38.82 -30.20
C ARG A 366 -24.49 -40.27 -30.61
N TYR A 367 -23.52 -40.95 -29.97
CA TYR A 367 -23.18 -42.35 -30.20
C TYR A 367 -23.88 -43.32 -29.23
N ASP A 368 -24.79 -42.83 -28.37
CA ASP A 368 -25.58 -43.69 -27.50
C ASP A 368 -26.49 -44.64 -28.32
N GLU A 369 -26.72 -45.84 -27.80
CA GLU A 369 -27.60 -46.84 -28.42
C GLU A 369 -29.01 -46.28 -28.64
N GLY A 370 -29.54 -46.41 -29.87
CA GLY A 370 -30.87 -45.89 -30.24
C GLY A 370 -30.88 -44.45 -30.82
N SER A 371 -29.74 -43.76 -30.84
CA SER A 371 -29.58 -42.49 -31.57
C SER A 371 -29.64 -42.70 -33.09
N PHE A 372 -30.25 -41.78 -33.85
CA PHE A 372 -30.39 -41.84 -35.32
C PHE A 372 -29.06 -42.06 -36.08
N PHE A 373 -27.91 -41.73 -35.48
CA PHE A 373 -26.60 -41.94 -36.08
C PHE A 373 -26.03 -43.35 -35.86
N SER A 374 -26.49 -44.06 -34.82
CA SER A 374 -26.07 -45.46 -34.56
C SER A 374 -26.55 -46.40 -35.67
N SER A 375 -27.74 -46.14 -36.23
CA SER A 375 -28.35 -46.93 -37.30
C SER A 375 -27.85 -46.56 -38.71
N ILE A 376 -27.54 -45.27 -38.95
CA ILE A 376 -27.11 -44.80 -40.28
C ILE A 376 -25.63 -45.10 -40.54
N LEU A 377 -24.73 -45.01 -39.54
CA LEU A 377 -23.31 -45.34 -39.76
C LEU A 377 -23.08 -46.83 -40.05
N SER A 378 -23.86 -47.73 -39.44
CA SER A 378 -23.71 -49.18 -39.68
C SER A 378 -24.04 -49.58 -41.13
N PHE A 379 -25.06 -48.96 -41.74
CA PHE A 379 -25.52 -49.35 -43.07
C PHE A 379 -24.88 -48.57 -44.23
N THR A 380 -24.52 -47.28 -44.05
CA THR A 380 -23.93 -46.47 -45.13
C THR A 380 -22.40 -46.45 -45.19
N VAL A 381 -21.68 -46.72 -44.09
CA VAL A 381 -20.20 -46.68 -44.10
C VAL A 381 -19.59 -47.84 -44.89
N LYS A 382 -20.24 -49.02 -44.92
CA LYS A 382 -19.76 -50.16 -45.72
C LYS A 382 -19.97 -49.99 -47.22
N ALA A 383 -20.94 -49.19 -47.66
CA ALA A 383 -21.26 -49.00 -49.08
C ALA A 383 -20.68 -47.71 -49.68
N ALA A 384 -20.58 -46.62 -48.91
CA ALA A 384 -20.15 -45.32 -49.41
C ALA A 384 -18.63 -45.10 -49.45
N ALA A 385 -17.84 -45.89 -48.71
CA ALA A 385 -16.37 -45.77 -48.67
C ALA A 385 -15.66 -46.06 -50.00
N LYS A 386 -16.38 -46.47 -51.05
CA LYS A 386 -15.83 -46.81 -52.36
C LYS A 386 -15.99 -45.72 -53.42
N TYR A 387 -16.86 -44.72 -53.21
CA TYR A 387 -17.23 -43.75 -54.27
C TYR A 387 -17.46 -42.30 -53.83
N VAL A 388 -17.37 -41.97 -52.54
CA VAL A 388 -17.48 -40.59 -52.04
C VAL A 388 -16.44 -40.38 -50.95
N ASP A 389 -15.75 -39.25 -50.96
CA ASP A 389 -14.87 -38.82 -49.87
C ASP A 389 -15.77 -38.50 -48.65
N VAL A 390 -16.11 -39.55 -47.91
CA VAL A 390 -16.82 -39.46 -46.64
C VAL A 390 -15.95 -38.61 -45.72
N PRO A 391 -16.47 -37.56 -45.05
CA PRO A 391 -15.69 -36.81 -44.08
C PRO A 391 -15.09 -37.82 -43.10
N LYS A 392 -13.76 -37.96 -43.11
CA LYS A 392 -13.08 -38.80 -42.13
C LYS A 392 -13.58 -38.37 -40.75
N PRO A 393 -13.88 -39.29 -39.81
CA PRO A 393 -14.09 -38.93 -38.41
C PRO A 393 -12.76 -38.35 -37.88
N GLY A 394 -12.56 -37.06 -38.14
CA GLY A 394 -11.24 -36.44 -38.32
C GLY A 394 -10.99 -35.21 -37.45
N MET A 395 -11.82 -34.99 -36.42
CA MET A 395 -11.36 -34.31 -35.23
C MET A 395 -11.49 -35.31 -34.09
N ASP A 396 -10.35 -35.77 -33.58
CA ASP A 396 -10.33 -36.50 -32.34
C ASP A 396 -10.79 -35.54 -31.23
N LEU A 397 -12.04 -35.71 -30.78
CA LEU A 397 -12.65 -34.91 -29.72
C LEU A 397 -11.78 -34.90 -28.47
N ALA A 398 -11.08 -36.01 -28.18
CA ALA A 398 -10.14 -36.06 -27.07
C ALA A 398 -8.95 -35.13 -27.31
N ASP A 399 -8.32 -35.15 -28.50
CA ASP A 399 -7.17 -34.29 -28.79
C ASP A 399 -7.52 -32.81 -28.73
N THR A 400 -8.66 -32.41 -29.29
CA THR A 400 -9.12 -31.01 -29.22
C THR A 400 -9.37 -30.56 -27.78
N TYR A 401 -9.91 -31.42 -26.94
CA TYR A 401 -10.12 -31.14 -25.51
C TYR A 401 -8.80 -31.10 -24.72
N ILE A 402 -7.87 -32.03 -24.98
CA ILE A 402 -6.56 -32.06 -24.32
C ILE A 402 -5.75 -30.82 -24.70
N MET A 403 -5.74 -30.42 -25.96
CA MET A 403 -5.11 -29.17 -26.40
C MET A 403 -5.73 -27.95 -25.72
N PHE A 404 -7.05 -27.92 -25.58
CA PHE A 404 -7.77 -26.89 -24.83
C PHE A 404 -7.29 -26.79 -23.37
N VAL A 405 -7.19 -27.92 -22.67
CA VAL A 405 -6.72 -27.97 -21.27
C VAL A 405 -5.31 -27.40 -21.18
N ARG A 406 -4.37 -27.94 -21.95
CA ARG A 406 -2.96 -27.54 -21.93
C ARG A 406 -2.77 -26.06 -22.21
N GLN A 407 -3.38 -25.56 -23.28
CA GLN A 407 -3.19 -24.16 -23.68
C GLN A 407 -3.75 -23.17 -22.64
N ASN A 408 -4.84 -23.51 -21.94
CA ASN A 408 -5.34 -22.66 -20.87
C ASN A 408 -4.53 -22.80 -19.57
N GLN A 409 -4.00 -24.00 -19.27
CA GLN A 409 -3.05 -24.18 -18.17
C GLN A 409 -1.80 -23.33 -18.39
N ASP A 410 -1.22 -23.36 -19.59
CA ASP A 410 -0.04 -22.56 -19.97
C ASP A 410 -0.31 -21.06 -19.82
N ILE A 411 -1.45 -20.56 -20.33
CA ILE A 411 -1.84 -19.15 -20.21
C ILE A 411 -1.97 -18.73 -18.73
N LEU A 412 -2.63 -19.56 -17.90
CA LEU A 412 -2.83 -19.25 -16.48
C LEU A 412 -1.50 -19.26 -15.72
N ARG A 413 -0.63 -20.24 -16.02
CA ARG A 413 0.73 -20.36 -15.47
C ARG A 413 1.62 -19.18 -15.82
N GLU A 414 1.55 -18.72 -17.06
CA GLU A 414 2.38 -17.61 -17.56
C GLU A 414 1.92 -16.26 -16.99
N LYS A 415 0.61 -16.07 -16.80
CA LYS A 415 0.02 -14.73 -16.59
C LYS A 415 -0.54 -14.48 -15.19
N VAL A 416 -0.74 -15.50 -14.36
CA VAL A 416 -1.19 -15.31 -12.97
C VAL A 416 0.03 -15.29 -12.06
N ASN A 417 0.15 -14.26 -11.23
CA ASN A 417 1.39 -13.99 -10.49
C ASN A 417 1.61 -14.92 -9.27
N GLU A 418 0.54 -15.43 -8.67
CA GLU A 418 0.61 -16.19 -7.41
C GLU A 418 0.31 -17.68 -7.58
N GLU A 419 1.34 -18.49 -7.31
CA GLU A 419 1.35 -19.96 -7.44
C GLU A 419 0.20 -20.63 -6.68
N MET A 420 0.00 -20.24 -5.41
CA MET A 420 -1.01 -20.81 -4.52
C MET A 420 -2.44 -20.74 -5.11
N TYR A 421 -2.75 -19.69 -5.87
CA TYR A 421 -4.07 -19.56 -6.49
C TYR A 421 -4.20 -20.38 -7.77
N ILE A 422 -3.10 -20.59 -8.50
CA ILE A 422 -3.04 -21.49 -9.66
C ILE A 422 -3.26 -22.94 -9.22
N GLU A 423 -2.55 -23.38 -8.19
CA GLU A 423 -2.70 -24.72 -7.61
C GLU A 423 -4.17 -24.99 -7.22
N LYS A 424 -4.78 -24.07 -6.47
CA LYS A 424 -6.20 -24.16 -6.08
C LYS A 424 -7.14 -24.21 -7.28
N LEU A 425 -6.86 -23.44 -8.32
CA LEU A 425 -7.67 -23.43 -9.54
C LEU A 425 -7.57 -24.78 -10.26
N PHE A 426 -6.36 -25.33 -10.40
CA PHE A 426 -6.14 -26.60 -11.06
C PHE A 426 -6.71 -27.78 -10.27
N ASP A 427 -6.60 -27.78 -8.94
CA ASP A 427 -7.23 -28.77 -8.08
C ASP A 427 -8.76 -28.81 -8.29
N GLN A 428 -9.41 -27.64 -8.30
CA GLN A 428 -10.85 -27.55 -8.51
C GLN A 428 -11.25 -27.92 -9.95
N TRP A 429 -10.47 -27.49 -10.94
CA TRP A 429 -10.73 -27.83 -12.34
C TRP A 429 -10.63 -29.33 -12.58
N TYR A 430 -9.58 -29.98 -12.10
CA TYR A 430 -9.44 -31.43 -12.20
C TYR A 430 -10.61 -32.16 -11.52
N SER A 431 -10.88 -31.81 -10.26
CA SER A 431 -11.93 -32.45 -9.44
C SER A 431 -13.31 -32.35 -10.09
N ASN A 432 -13.67 -31.18 -10.61
CA ASN A 432 -14.95 -30.98 -11.27
C ASN A 432 -15.01 -31.65 -12.65
N SER A 433 -13.90 -31.73 -13.38
CA SER A 433 -13.82 -32.48 -14.63
C SER A 433 -14.10 -33.97 -14.41
N MET A 434 -13.46 -34.59 -13.39
CA MET A 434 -13.68 -35.99 -13.05
C MET A 434 -15.12 -36.24 -12.59
N LYS A 435 -15.70 -35.32 -11.81
CA LYS A 435 -17.11 -35.38 -11.41
C LYS A 435 -18.06 -35.39 -12.60
N VAL A 436 -17.88 -34.48 -13.56
CA VAL A 436 -18.78 -34.38 -14.72
C VAL A 436 -18.71 -35.63 -15.61
N ILE A 437 -17.51 -36.19 -15.82
CA ILE A 437 -17.39 -37.46 -16.56
C ILE A 437 -18.04 -38.60 -15.78
N CYS A 438 -17.84 -38.66 -14.46
CA CYS A 438 -18.45 -39.68 -13.60
C CYS A 438 -19.99 -39.60 -13.64
N VAL A 439 -20.58 -38.40 -13.60
CA VAL A 439 -22.03 -38.20 -13.73
C VAL A 439 -22.51 -38.65 -15.10
N TRP A 440 -21.81 -38.26 -16.17
CA TRP A 440 -22.16 -38.65 -17.53
C TRP A 440 -22.13 -40.18 -17.74
N LEU A 441 -21.20 -40.88 -17.08
CA LEU A 441 -21.14 -42.35 -17.06
C LEU A 441 -22.25 -42.96 -16.20
N ALA A 442 -22.60 -42.32 -15.08
CA ALA A 442 -23.68 -42.77 -14.21
C ALA A 442 -25.04 -42.77 -14.92
N ASP A 443 -25.29 -41.77 -15.78
CA ASP A 443 -26.49 -41.72 -16.63
C ASP A 443 -26.56 -42.87 -17.66
N ARG A 444 -25.48 -43.64 -17.81
CA ARG A 444 -25.31 -44.75 -18.76
C ARG A 444 -24.93 -46.06 -18.06
N LEU A 445 -25.31 -46.23 -16.79
CA LEU A 445 -24.95 -47.41 -16.00
C LEU A 445 -25.35 -48.73 -16.69
N ASP A 446 -26.53 -48.78 -17.29
CA ASP A 446 -27.13 -49.96 -17.91
C ASP A 446 -26.87 -50.08 -19.43
N LEU A 447 -26.13 -49.13 -20.02
CA LEU A 447 -25.80 -49.12 -21.45
C LEU A 447 -24.35 -49.54 -21.67
N GLN A 448 -24.08 -50.28 -22.76
CA GLN A 448 -22.72 -50.53 -23.21
C GLN A 448 -22.20 -49.29 -23.95
N LEU A 449 -20.98 -48.85 -23.62
CA LEU A 449 -20.40 -47.69 -24.31
C LEU A 449 -19.98 -48.06 -25.73
N HIS A 450 -20.30 -47.18 -26.68
CA HIS A 450 -19.81 -47.32 -28.05
C HIS A 450 -18.27 -47.22 -28.08
N ILE A 451 -17.60 -47.99 -28.93
CA ILE A 451 -16.12 -48.07 -28.99
C ILE A 451 -15.44 -46.70 -29.13
N TYR A 452 -16.05 -45.78 -29.88
CA TYR A 452 -15.57 -44.40 -30.02
C TYR A 452 -15.72 -43.58 -28.72
N GLN A 453 -16.82 -43.74 -27.97
CA GLN A 453 -17.02 -43.08 -26.68
C GLN A 453 -15.97 -43.56 -25.68
N LEU A 454 -15.78 -44.88 -25.60
CA LEU A 454 -14.80 -45.52 -24.73
C LEU A 454 -13.37 -45.03 -25.03
N LYS A 455 -12.94 -45.08 -26.30
CA LYS A 455 -11.62 -44.55 -26.71
C LYS A 455 -11.41 -43.09 -26.33
N THR A 456 -12.42 -42.26 -26.58
CA THR A 456 -12.33 -40.81 -26.31
C THR A 456 -12.23 -40.56 -24.80
N LEU A 457 -13.05 -41.23 -23.99
CA LEU A 457 -13.05 -41.07 -22.54
C LEU A 457 -11.75 -41.57 -21.90
N ILE A 458 -11.25 -42.75 -22.28
CA ILE A 458 -9.95 -43.28 -21.83
C ILE A 458 -8.85 -42.26 -22.11
N LYS A 459 -8.81 -41.72 -23.34
CA LYS A 459 -7.79 -40.75 -23.74
C LYS A 459 -7.89 -39.44 -22.96
N ILE A 460 -9.09 -38.88 -22.80
CA ILE A 460 -9.31 -37.66 -22.00
C ILE A 460 -8.86 -37.88 -20.56
N VAL A 461 -9.29 -38.97 -19.92
CA VAL A 461 -9.04 -39.24 -18.50
C VAL A 461 -7.55 -39.43 -18.24
N LYS A 462 -6.87 -40.30 -19.01
CA LYS A 462 -5.43 -40.55 -18.84
C LYS A 462 -4.58 -39.31 -19.09
N LYS A 463 -4.88 -38.56 -20.15
CA LYS A 463 -4.09 -37.37 -20.50
C LYS A 463 -4.36 -36.22 -19.52
N THR A 464 -5.61 -36.03 -19.10
CA THR A 464 -5.97 -35.04 -18.07
C THR A 464 -5.28 -35.37 -16.74
N TYR A 465 -5.30 -36.62 -16.29
CA TYR A 465 -4.58 -37.05 -15.08
C TYR A 465 -3.11 -36.66 -15.14
N ARG A 466 -2.42 -37.05 -16.22
CA ARG A 466 -0.99 -36.76 -16.41
C ARG A 466 -0.71 -35.26 -16.49
N ASP A 467 -1.50 -34.52 -17.26
CA ASP A 467 -1.29 -33.09 -17.48
C ASP A 467 -1.51 -32.31 -16.17
N PHE A 468 -2.55 -32.61 -15.38
CA PHE A 468 -2.77 -31.97 -14.08
C PHE A 468 -1.75 -32.39 -13.02
N ARG A 469 -1.26 -33.65 -13.05
CA ARG A 469 -0.12 -34.08 -12.22
C ARG A 469 1.14 -33.25 -12.49
N LEU A 470 1.44 -32.99 -13.76
CA LEU A 470 2.59 -32.14 -14.14
C LEU A 470 2.40 -30.68 -13.72
N GLN A 471 1.16 -30.24 -13.56
CA GLN A 471 0.82 -28.89 -13.12
C GLN A 471 0.78 -28.74 -11.59
N GLY A 472 1.15 -29.77 -10.83
CA GLY A 472 1.28 -29.70 -9.37
C GLY A 472 0.03 -30.10 -8.57
N VAL A 473 -1.01 -30.64 -9.21
CA VAL A 473 -2.19 -31.17 -8.49
C VAL A 473 -1.76 -32.35 -7.61
N LEU A 474 -2.12 -32.28 -6.32
CA LEU A 474 -1.70 -33.25 -5.32
C LEU A 474 -2.28 -34.65 -5.59
N GLU A 475 -1.53 -35.70 -5.22
CA GLU A 475 -1.96 -37.09 -5.40
C GLU A 475 -3.30 -37.40 -4.72
N GLY A 476 -3.58 -36.79 -3.56
CA GLY A 476 -4.88 -36.94 -2.89
C GLY A 476 -6.06 -36.41 -3.70
N THR A 477 -5.84 -35.39 -4.52
CA THR A 477 -6.85 -34.85 -5.46
C THR A 477 -6.92 -35.70 -6.72
N LEU A 478 -5.76 -36.10 -7.27
CA LEU A 478 -5.65 -36.94 -8.47
C LEU A 478 -6.34 -38.29 -8.29
N ASN A 479 -6.05 -38.98 -7.19
CA ASN A 479 -6.54 -40.30 -6.82
C ASN A 479 -7.79 -40.19 -5.92
N SER A 480 -8.71 -39.29 -6.29
CA SER A 480 -9.97 -39.13 -5.56
C SER A 480 -10.88 -40.36 -5.76
N LYS A 481 -11.80 -40.59 -4.82
CA LYS A 481 -12.82 -41.66 -4.94
C LYS A 481 -13.62 -41.57 -6.26
N THR A 482 -13.84 -40.35 -6.76
CA THR A 482 -14.49 -40.09 -8.05
C THR A 482 -13.65 -40.63 -9.21
N TYR A 483 -12.34 -40.35 -9.20
CA TYR A 483 -11.41 -40.88 -10.18
C TYR A 483 -11.35 -42.41 -10.14
N ASP A 484 -11.24 -43.02 -8.97
CA ASP A 484 -11.18 -44.49 -8.85
C ASP A 484 -12.44 -45.17 -9.39
N THR A 485 -13.61 -44.55 -9.16
CA THR A 485 -14.90 -45.06 -9.65
C THR A 485 -14.95 -45.01 -11.18
N LEU A 486 -14.49 -43.90 -11.75
CA LEU A 486 -14.41 -43.69 -13.18
C LEU A 486 -13.38 -44.65 -13.83
N HIS A 487 -12.20 -44.79 -13.23
CA HIS A 487 -11.13 -45.66 -13.71
C HIS A 487 -11.59 -47.12 -13.73
N ARG A 488 -12.24 -47.58 -12.65
CA ARG A 488 -12.84 -48.92 -12.58
C ARG A 488 -13.91 -49.13 -13.65
N ARG A 489 -14.83 -48.18 -13.87
CA ARG A 489 -15.87 -48.30 -14.91
C ARG A 489 -15.25 -48.41 -16.30
N LEU A 490 -14.30 -47.54 -16.64
CA LEU A 490 -13.66 -47.57 -17.97
C LEU A 490 -12.83 -48.84 -18.18
N THR A 491 -12.17 -49.37 -17.15
CA THR A 491 -11.42 -50.63 -17.22
C THR A 491 -12.32 -51.84 -17.49
N VAL A 492 -13.51 -51.89 -16.88
CA VAL A 492 -14.49 -52.94 -17.12
C VAL A 492 -15.04 -52.87 -18.55
N GLU A 493 -15.38 -51.67 -19.02
CA GLU A 493 -15.85 -51.44 -20.40
C GLU A 493 -14.78 -51.79 -21.45
N GLU A 494 -13.51 -51.46 -21.18
CA GLU A 494 -12.37 -51.85 -22.02
C GLU A 494 -12.23 -53.37 -22.12
N THR A 495 -12.36 -54.06 -20.99
CA THR A 495 -12.28 -55.53 -20.94
C THR A 495 -13.44 -56.14 -21.71
N ALA A 496 -14.67 -55.64 -21.54
CA ALA A 496 -15.85 -56.11 -22.26
C ALA A 496 -15.73 -55.89 -23.77
N ALA A 497 -15.28 -54.71 -24.21
CA ALA A 497 -15.08 -54.38 -25.61
C ALA A 497 -13.97 -55.21 -26.28
N SER A 498 -12.90 -55.51 -25.54
CA SER A 498 -11.78 -56.36 -26.03
C SER A 498 -12.20 -57.81 -26.27
N VAL A 499 -13.20 -58.30 -25.53
CA VAL A 499 -13.77 -59.65 -25.67
C VAL A 499 -14.82 -59.73 -26.78
N SER A 500 -15.58 -58.66 -27.04
CA SER A 500 -16.65 -58.64 -28.05
C SER A 500 -16.19 -58.23 -29.46
N GLU A 501 -15.22 -57.32 -29.60
CA GLU A 501 -14.71 -56.81 -30.88
C GLU A 501 -13.19 -56.96 -30.94
N GLY A 502 -12.72 -58.13 -31.39
CA GLY A 502 -11.29 -58.42 -31.53
C GLY A 502 -10.54 -57.36 -32.36
N GLY A 503 -9.77 -56.51 -31.68
CA GLY A 503 -8.86 -55.53 -32.29
C GLY A 503 -9.33 -54.06 -32.34
N GLY A 504 -10.46 -53.71 -31.71
CA GLY A 504 -11.04 -52.36 -31.84
C GLY A 504 -10.25 -51.22 -31.20
N LEU A 505 -9.47 -51.44 -30.14
CA LEU A 505 -8.89 -50.38 -29.29
C LEU A 505 -7.54 -49.79 -29.75
N GLN A 506 -6.89 -50.35 -30.79
CA GLN A 506 -5.62 -49.84 -31.35
C GLN A 506 -4.52 -49.52 -30.28
N GLY A 507 -4.41 -50.32 -29.22
CA GLY A 507 -3.39 -50.16 -28.18
C GLY A 507 -3.67 -49.08 -27.12
N LEU A 508 -4.86 -48.45 -27.12
CA LEU A 508 -5.32 -47.59 -26.02
C LEU A 508 -5.82 -48.46 -24.87
N THR A 509 -5.21 -48.32 -23.69
CA THR A 509 -5.60 -49.03 -22.47
C THR A 509 -5.67 -48.10 -21.25
N MET A 510 -6.54 -48.40 -20.30
CA MET A 510 -6.60 -47.78 -18.96
C MET A 510 -5.47 -48.22 -18.02
N ARG A 511 -4.68 -49.26 -18.38
CA ARG A 511 -3.49 -49.65 -17.63
C ARG A 511 -2.42 -48.55 -17.69
N ASP A 512 -1.70 -48.37 -16.59
CA ASP A 512 -0.63 -47.39 -16.51
C ASP A 512 0.56 -47.87 -17.35
N SER A 513 0.93 -47.05 -18.33
CA SER A 513 2.06 -47.32 -19.23
C SER A 513 3.41 -47.28 -18.51
N ASP A 514 3.42 -46.76 -17.28
CA ASP A 514 4.62 -46.58 -16.45
C ASP A 514 4.92 -47.86 -15.62
N GLU A 515 4.04 -48.87 -15.60
CA GLU A 515 4.26 -50.15 -14.90
C GLU A 515 4.77 -51.30 -15.80
N GLU A 516 4.93 -51.08 -17.12
CA GLU A 516 5.35 -52.14 -18.06
C GLU A 516 6.86 -52.24 -18.32
N GLU A 517 7.71 -51.43 -17.67
CA GLU A 517 9.19 -51.51 -17.83
C GLU A 517 9.94 -52.28 -16.71
N GLU A 518 9.23 -52.86 -15.73
CA GLU A 518 9.83 -53.80 -14.75
C GLU A 518 9.31 -55.22 -14.97
N GLY A 519 9.82 -55.88 -16.01
CA GLY A 519 9.61 -57.31 -16.29
C GLY A 519 10.88 -58.00 -16.73
#